data_AF-A0A8J4V3J5-F1
#
_entry.id   AF-A0A8J4V3J5-F1
#
_cell.length_a   1.000
_cell.length_b   1.000
_cell.length_c   1.000
_cell.angle_alpha   90.00
_cell.angle_beta   90.00
_cell.angle_gamma   90.00
#
_symmetry.space_group_name_H-M   'P 1'
#
loop_
_entity.id
_entity.type
_entity.pdbx_description
1 polymer ?
#
loop_
_entity_poly.entity_id
_entity_poly.type
_entity_poly.pdbx_seq_one_letter_code
_entity_poly.pdbx_strand_id
1 'polypeptide(L)'
;MSCWYLLFWGLLLAVLKEPTAIESCDIGYIIENGECVDDNECEYEDPICGANAVCYNTYGSYYCQCVTRYRSTSRTVNFTQENGGKCKDINECKESKSICGSNAECSNTPGSYYCTCDPGFVASNRQEQFNASQSVTCN
;
A
#
# COMPACT_ATOMS: atom_id res chain seq x y z
N MET A 1 23.05 -68.43 -20.22
CA MET A 1 24.31 -68.83 -20.88
C MET A 1 24.28 -68.19 -22.26
N SER A 2 25.11 -67.25 -22.66
CA SER A 2 26.37 -66.76 -22.11
C SER A 2 26.60 -65.35 -22.64
N CYS A 3 27.17 -64.51 -21.77
CA CYS A 3 27.87 -63.29 -22.15
C CYS A 3 29.08 -63.66 -23.03
N TRP A 4 29.55 -62.76 -23.91
CA TRP A 4 30.98 -62.48 -24.17
C TRP A 4 31.11 -61.19 -24.99
N TYR A 5 31.59 -60.15 -24.29
CA TYR A 5 32.35 -58.98 -24.70
C TYR A 5 32.63 -58.69 -26.19
N LEU A 6 32.26 -57.49 -26.63
CA LEU A 6 33.16 -56.63 -27.40
C LEU A 6 33.14 -55.20 -26.85
N LEU A 7 34.32 -54.77 -26.45
CA LEU A 7 34.68 -53.45 -25.94
C LEU A 7 34.59 -52.43 -27.08
N PHE A 8 33.80 -51.38 -26.91
CA PHE A 8 34.01 -50.11 -27.61
C PHE A 8 33.96 -48.99 -26.58
N TRP A 9 35.08 -48.29 -26.47
CA TRP A 9 35.24 -47.01 -25.81
C TRP A 9 34.19 -46.03 -26.33
N GLY A 10 33.13 -45.80 -25.56
CA GLY A 10 32.21 -44.68 -25.73
C GLY A 10 32.27 -43.90 -24.44
N LEU A 11 32.71 -42.64 -24.53
CA LEU A 11 32.89 -41.74 -23.42
C LEU A 11 31.76 -41.87 -22.39
N LEU A 12 32.19 -41.84 -21.14
CA LEU A 12 31.49 -41.29 -20.00
C LEU A 12 30.64 -40.06 -20.40
N LEU A 13 29.45 -40.27 -20.97
CA LEU A 13 28.35 -39.36 -20.80
C LEU A 13 27.91 -39.60 -19.35
N ALA A 14 28.72 -39.11 -18.42
CA ALA A 14 28.15 -38.46 -17.27
C ALA A 14 27.06 -37.60 -17.86
N VAL A 15 25.80 -37.98 -17.64
CA VAL A 15 24.69 -37.08 -17.79
C VAL A 15 25.12 -35.89 -16.96
N LEU A 16 25.61 -34.85 -17.63
CA LEU A 16 25.75 -33.54 -17.04
C LEU A 16 24.31 -33.23 -16.68
N LYS A 17 23.92 -33.60 -15.46
CA LYS A 17 22.73 -33.04 -14.85
C LYS A 17 23.15 -31.58 -14.71
N GLU A 18 22.85 -30.83 -15.77
CA GLU A 18 22.90 -29.37 -15.80
C GLU A 18 22.40 -28.91 -14.43
N PRO A 19 23.09 -27.98 -13.75
CA PRO A 19 22.65 -27.53 -12.44
C PRO A 19 21.18 -27.15 -12.61
N THR A 20 20.33 -27.64 -11.71
CA THR A 20 18.88 -27.38 -11.74
C THR A 20 18.68 -25.87 -11.69
N ALA A 21 18.65 -25.24 -12.86
CA ALA A 21 18.39 -23.83 -12.99
C ALA A 21 17.02 -23.59 -12.36
N ILE A 22 16.92 -22.58 -11.50
CA ILE A 22 15.63 -22.21 -10.93
C ILE A 22 14.78 -21.68 -12.09
N GLU A 23 13.79 -22.46 -12.51
CA GLU A 23 12.90 -22.12 -13.64
C GLU A 23 11.65 -21.34 -13.21
N SER A 24 11.34 -21.35 -11.91
CA SER A 24 10.22 -20.62 -11.32
C SER A 24 10.45 -20.38 -9.84
N CYS A 25 9.88 -19.29 -9.31
CA CYS A 25 9.81 -19.02 -7.89
C CYS A 25 8.36 -19.11 -7.39
N ASP A 26 8.20 -19.18 -6.06
CA ASP A 26 6.90 -19.03 -5.41
C ASP A 26 6.33 -17.62 -5.67
N ILE A 27 5.02 -17.45 -5.47
CA ILE A 27 4.35 -16.14 -5.62
C ILE A 27 4.99 -15.12 -4.66
N GLY A 28 5.25 -13.91 -5.16
CA GLY A 28 5.94 -12.83 -4.42
C GLY A 28 7.47 -12.85 -4.57
N TYR A 29 7.99 -13.64 -5.51
CA TYR A 29 9.42 -13.72 -5.81
C TYR A 29 9.67 -13.69 -7.31
N ILE A 30 10.79 -13.08 -7.69
CA ILE A 30 11.30 -13.04 -9.06
C ILE A 30 12.67 -13.72 -9.14
N ILE A 31 13.02 -14.21 -10.33
CA ILE A 31 14.33 -14.82 -10.57
C ILE A 31 15.33 -13.72 -10.91
N GLU A 32 16.33 -13.53 -10.03
CA GLU A 32 17.48 -12.68 -10.29
C GLU A 32 18.76 -13.48 -10.11
N ASN A 33 19.64 -13.47 -11.13
CA ASN A 33 20.91 -14.21 -11.13
C ASN A 33 20.79 -15.70 -10.82
N GLY A 34 19.65 -16.32 -11.14
CA GLY A 34 19.40 -17.74 -10.88
C GLY A 34 18.99 -18.04 -9.44
N GLU A 35 18.70 -17.01 -8.64
CA GLU A 35 18.17 -17.12 -7.28
C GLU A 35 16.76 -16.51 -7.23
N CYS A 36 15.91 -17.03 -6.35
CA CYS A 36 14.63 -16.38 -6.04
C CYS A 36 14.88 -15.25 -5.07
N VAL A 37 14.63 -14.02 -5.50
CA VAL A 37 14.68 -12.84 -4.65
C VAL A 37 13.27 -12.31 -4.46
N ASP A 38 13.07 -11.63 -3.35
CA ASP A 38 11.83 -10.96 -3.01
C ASP A 38 11.43 -9.98 -4.12
N ASP A 39 10.19 -10.09 -4.59
CA ASP A 39 9.65 -9.17 -5.58
C ASP A 39 9.19 -7.89 -4.88
N ASN A 40 9.94 -6.79 -5.04
CA ASN A 40 9.58 -5.55 -4.36
C ASN A 40 8.50 -4.80 -5.14
N GLU A 41 7.23 -5.06 -4.80
CA GLU A 41 6.10 -4.47 -5.52
C GLU A 41 5.96 -2.95 -5.31
N CYS A 42 6.72 -2.37 -4.37
CA CYS A 42 6.77 -0.93 -4.14
C CYS A 42 7.70 -0.18 -5.11
N GLU A 43 8.53 -0.89 -5.86
CA GLU A 43 9.44 -0.30 -6.86
C GLU A 43 8.89 -0.35 -8.29
N TYR A 44 7.65 -0.79 -8.46
CA TYR A 44 6.99 -0.84 -9.76
C TYR A 44 6.73 0.56 -10.35
N GLU A 45 6.76 0.67 -11.68
CA GLU A 45 6.47 1.93 -12.39
C GLU A 45 5.04 2.41 -12.14
N ASP A 46 4.07 1.48 -12.11
CA ASP A 46 2.68 1.75 -11.76
C ASP A 46 2.43 1.45 -10.26
N PRO A 47 2.12 2.47 -9.42
CA PRO A 47 2.02 2.28 -7.98
C PRO A 47 0.90 1.30 -7.57
N ILE A 48 1.30 0.16 -7.00
CA ILE A 48 0.39 -0.95 -6.69
C ILE A 48 -0.70 -0.61 -5.66
N CYS A 49 -0.41 0.31 -4.74
CA CYS A 49 -1.29 0.71 -3.65
C CYS A 49 -2.37 1.73 -4.03
N GLY A 50 -2.30 2.31 -5.23
CA GLY A 50 -3.21 3.36 -5.68
C GLY A 50 -3.06 4.68 -4.90
N ALA A 51 -4.00 5.60 -5.14
CA ALA A 51 -3.94 6.96 -4.58
C ALA A 51 -4.17 7.00 -3.05
N ASN A 52 -3.48 7.94 -2.39
CA ASN A 52 -3.57 8.18 -0.93
C ASN A 52 -3.14 6.99 -0.06
N ALA A 53 -2.21 6.17 -0.56
CA ALA A 53 -1.65 5.04 0.14
C ALA A 53 -0.12 5.03 0.06
N VAL A 54 0.53 4.45 1.06
CA VAL A 54 1.97 4.17 1.12
C VAL A 54 2.17 2.67 1.00
N CYS A 55 3.12 2.26 0.16
CA CYS A 55 3.50 0.87 -0.02
C CYS A 55 4.61 0.47 0.95
N TYR A 56 4.51 -0.75 1.49
CA TYR A 56 5.53 -1.38 2.33
C TYR A 56 5.81 -2.77 1.79
N ASN A 57 7.06 -2.98 1.36
CA ASN A 57 7.54 -4.26 0.88
C ASN A 57 7.76 -5.22 2.05
N THR A 58 7.49 -6.50 1.85
CA THR A 58 7.71 -7.57 2.83
C THR A 58 8.21 -8.82 2.13
N TYR A 59 8.87 -9.72 2.85
CA TYR A 59 9.39 -10.94 2.22
C TYR A 59 8.24 -11.84 1.69
N GLY A 60 8.14 -11.95 0.37
CA GLY A 60 7.14 -12.70 -0.38
C GLY A 60 5.79 -12.01 -0.57
N SER A 61 5.68 -10.71 -0.26
CA SER A 61 4.44 -9.94 -0.43
C SER A 61 4.65 -8.43 -0.20
N TYR A 62 3.57 -7.68 -0.17
CA TYR A 62 3.57 -6.28 0.26
C TYR A 62 2.30 -5.98 1.05
N TYR A 63 2.26 -4.78 1.61
CA TYR A 63 0.99 -4.20 2.02
C TYR A 63 0.98 -2.69 1.84
N CYS A 64 -0.23 -2.18 1.70
CA CYS A 64 -0.55 -0.78 1.56
C CYS A 64 -1.20 -0.28 2.83
N GLN A 65 -0.87 0.94 3.24
CA GLN A 65 -1.59 1.66 4.28
C GLN A 65 -2.02 3.03 3.78
N CYS A 66 -3.22 3.45 4.14
CA CYS A 66 -3.69 4.79 3.79
C CYS A 66 -2.86 5.88 4.49
N VAL A 67 -2.60 6.97 3.76
CA VAL A 67 -2.02 8.17 4.35
C VAL A 67 -2.95 8.75 5.42
N THR A 68 -2.41 9.61 6.29
CA THR A 68 -3.19 10.27 7.34
C THR A 68 -4.42 10.97 6.77
N ARG A 69 -5.55 10.91 7.50
CA ARG A 69 -6.89 11.41 7.10
C ARG A 69 -7.62 10.58 6.04
N TYR A 70 -7.08 9.44 5.66
CA TYR A 70 -7.76 8.45 4.84
C TYR A 70 -7.93 7.14 5.62
N ARG A 71 -8.97 6.37 5.29
CA ARG A 71 -9.22 5.05 5.84
C ARG A 71 -9.31 4.00 4.74
N SER A 72 -8.83 2.80 5.06
CA SER A 72 -8.98 1.62 4.20
C SER A 72 -10.45 1.26 4.05
N THR A 73 -10.87 0.92 2.83
CA THR A 73 -12.19 0.30 2.57
C THR A 73 -12.19 -1.19 2.87
N SER A 74 -11.03 -1.80 3.07
CA SER A 74 -10.92 -3.19 3.53
C SER A 74 -11.21 -3.28 5.03
N ARG A 75 -11.36 -4.51 5.53
CA ARG A 75 -11.55 -4.79 6.96
C ARG A 75 -10.30 -4.50 7.80
N THR A 76 -9.14 -4.42 7.16
CA THR A 76 -7.84 -4.23 7.80
C THR A 76 -7.23 -2.89 7.39
N VAL A 77 -6.41 -2.32 8.29
CA VAL A 77 -5.64 -1.10 8.03
C VAL A 77 -4.62 -1.33 6.91
N ASN A 78 -3.97 -2.49 6.94
CA ASN A 78 -3.07 -2.98 5.89
C ASN A 78 -3.90 -3.71 4.85
N PHE A 79 -3.73 -3.40 3.57
CA PHE A 79 -4.42 -4.08 2.48
C PHE A 79 -3.47 -4.37 1.33
N THR A 80 -3.80 -5.35 0.51
CA THR A 80 -3.15 -5.61 -0.78
C THR A 80 -4.14 -5.28 -1.89
N GLN A 81 -3.66 -5.19 -3.13
CA GLN A 81 -4.52 -5.02 -4.29
C GLN A 81 -5.52 -6.19 -4.41
N GLU A 82 -5.10 -7.40 -4.07
CA GLU A 82 -5.89 -8.64 -4.09
C GLU A 82 -7.08 -8.59 -3.13
N ASN A 83 -6.89 -7.96 -1.97
CA ASN A 83 -7.94 -7.77 -0.97
C ASN A 83 -8.90 -6.61 -1.32
N GLY A 84 -8.67 -5.92 -2.45
CA GLY A 84 -9.52 -4.84 -2.96
C GLY A 84 -9.57 -3.59 -2.07
N GLY A 85 -8.60 -3.43 -1.17
CA GLY A 85 -8.53 -2.25 -0.30
C GLY A 85 -8.25 -0.99 -1.10
N LYS A 86 -8.92 0.10 -0.74
CA LYS A 86 -8.72 1.44 -1.30
C LYS A 86 -8.74 2.46 -0.17
N CYS A 87 -8.10 3.60 -0.40
CA CYS A 87 -8.12 4.68 0.57
C CYS A 87 -9.27 5.64 0.28
N LYS A 88 -10.17 5.77 1.26
CA LYS A 88 -11.29 6.70 1.24
C LYS A 88 -11.05 7.80 2.26
N ASP A 89 -11.29 9.02 1.83
CA ASP A 89 -11.28 10.20 2.69
C ASP A 89 -12.13 9.99 3.95
N ILE A 90 -11.58 10.34 5.11
CA ILE A 90 -12.31 10.34 6.38
C ILE A 90 -13.13 11.63 6.42
N ASN A 91 -14.45 11.51 6.56
CA ASN A 91 -15.28 12.70 6.68
C ASN A 91 -15.32 13.16 8.14
N GLU A 92 -14.42 14.05 8.55
CA GLU A 92 -14.32 14.42 9.96
C GLU A 92 -15.56 15.17 10.47
N CYS A 93 -16.26 15.90 9.60
CA CYS A 93 -17.53 16.55 9.94
C CYS A 93 -18.62 15.54 10.34
N LYS A 94 -18.57 14.31 9.82
CA LYS A 94 -19.49 13.23 10.18
C LYS A 94 -19.03 12.44 11.40
N GLU A 95 -17.72 12.28 11.57
CA GLU A 95 -17.14 11.55 12.70
C GLU A 95 -17.24 12.38 14.01
N SER A 96 -17.16 13.71 13.93
CA SER A 96 -17.31 14.61 15.08
C SER A 96 -18.11 15.87 14.74
N LYS A 97 -19.30 16.00 15.33
CA LYS A 97 -20.16 17.18 15.15
C LYS A 97 -19.59 18.44 15.79
N SER A 98 -18.77 18.31 16.83
CA SER A 98 -18.20 19.45 17.56
C SER A 98 -16.80 19.82 17.10
N ILE A 99 -16.35 19.29 15.94
CA ILE A 99 -14.98 19.44 15.49
C ILE A 99 -14.58 20.89 15.18
N CYS A 100 -15.55 21.73 14.80
CA CYS A 100 -15.36 23.17 14.56
C CYS A 100 -15.65 24.05 15.79
N GLY A 101 -15.99 23.45 16.94
CA GLY A 101 -16.46 24.19 18.11
C GLY A 101 -17.90 24.67 17.97
N SER A 102 -18.31 25.58 18.86
CA SER A 102 -19.65 26.18 18.83
C SER A 102 -19.73 27.34 17.84
N ASN A 103 -20.92 27.55 17.27
CA ASN A 103 -21.22 28.64 16.32
C ASN A 103 -20.37 28.58 15.03
N ALA A 104 -20.09 27.37 14.54
CA ALA A 104 -19.32 27.13 13.34
C ALA A 104 -19.84 25.91 12.57
N GLU A 105 -19.83 26.01 11.23
CA GLU A 105 -20.18 24.93 10.32
C GLU A 105 -18.92 24.24 9.77
N CYS A 106 -18.96 22.90 9.71
CA CYS A 106 -17.88 22.06 9.17
C CYS A 106 -18.14 21.71 7.71
N SER A 107 -17.11 21.89 6.87
CA SER A 107 -17.10 21.46 5.47
C SER A 107 -15.93 20.51 5.21
N ASN A 108 -16.24 19.30 4.75
CA ASN A 108 -15.26 18.26 4.48
C ASN A 108 -14.51 18.48 3.17
N THR A 109 -13.23 18.17 3.15
CA THR A 109 -12.37 18.24 1.95
C THR A 109 -11.48 16.99 1.85
N PRO A 110 -10.98 16.60 0.66
CA PRO A 110 -10.06 15.48 0.57
C PRO A 110 -8.80 15.69 1.44
N GLY A 111 -8.62 14.82 2.44
CA GLY A 111 -7.51 14.83 3.39
C GLY A 111 -7.61 15.88 4.50
N SER A 112 -8.73 16.60 4.63
CA SER A 112 -8.89 17.64 5.65
C SER A 112 -10.34 18.14 5.80
N TYR A 113 -10.54 19.19 6.59
CA TYR A 113 -11.79 19.93 6.64
C TYR A 113 -11.50 21.40 6.97
N TYR A 114 -12.45 22.26 6.63
CA TYR A 114 -12.47 23.64 7.09
C TYR A 114 -13.76 23.94 7.85
N CYS A 115 -13.65 24.93 8.72
CA CYS A 115 -14.71 25.44 9.56
C CYS A 115 -14.99 26.89 9.17
N THR A 116 -16.26 27.27 9.17
CA THR A 116 -16.69 28.65 8.90
C THR A 116 -17.56 29.10 10.07
N CYS A 117 -17.33 30.29 10.63
CA CYS A 117 -18.19 30.79 11.70
C CYS A 117 -19.60 31.04 11.17
N ASP A 118 -20.60 30.75 12.00
CA ASP A 118 -21.99 31.04 11.67
C ASP A 118 -22.21 32.55 11.50
N PRO A 119 -23.22 32.97 10.71
CA PRO A 119 -23.52 34.39 10.52
C PRO A 119 -23.69 35.13 11.86
N GLY A 120 -22.93 36.22 12.03
CA GLY A 120 -22.94 37.03 13.25
C GLY A 120 -21.81 36.72 14.24
N PHE A 121 -21.03 35.67 14.02
CA PHE A 121 -19.84 35.33 14.82
C PHE A 121 -18.55 35.64 14.07
N VAL A 122 -17.49 35.94 14.80
CA VAL A 122 -16.17 36.23 14.23
C VAL A 122 -15.15 35.24 14.77
N ALA A 123 -14.36 34.67 13.86
CA ALA A 123 -13.25 33.81 14.23
C ALA A 123 -12.24 34.57 15.07
N SER A 124 -11.73 33.96 16.13
CA SER A 124 -10.70 34.52 17.01
C SER A 124 -9.42 34.95 16.27
N ASN A 125 -9.09 34.30 15.14
CA ASN A 125 -7.98 34.65 14.26
C ASN A 125 -8.39 35.58 13.09
N ARG A 126 -9.65 36.02 13.05
CA ARG A 126 -10.26 36.85 11.99
C ARG A 126 -10.20 36.26 10.58
N GLN A 127 -10.10 34.93 10.47
CA GLN A 127 -10.22 34.24 9.19
C GLN A 127 -11.68 33.84 8.93
N GLU A 128 -12.12 33.94 7.68
CA GLU A 128 -13.46 33.48 7.29
C GLU A 128 -13.56 31.95 7.34
N GLN A 129 -12.48 31.25 7.00
CA GLN A 129 -12.34 29.81 7.09
C GLN A 129 -11.08 29.44 7.87
N PHE A 130 -11.19 28.46 8.74
CA PHE A 130 -10.08 27.93 9.52
C PHE A 130 -10.04 26.41 9.45
N ASN A 131 -8.83 25.85 9.50
CA ASN A 131 -8.56 24.42 9.30
C ASN A 131 -8.26 23.70 10.62
N ALA A 132 -8.32 22.37 10.55
CA ALA A 132 -8.17 21.43 11.67
C ALA A 132 -6.98 21.64 12.62
N SER A 133 -5.92 22.30 12.12
CA SER A 133 -4.68 22.53 12.85
C SER A 133 -4.70 23.80 13.70
N GLN A 134 -5.75 24.61 13.59
CA GLN A 134 -5.85 25.89 14.27
C GLN A 134 -6.84 25.78 15.44
N SER A 135 -6.42 26.24 16.63
CA SER A 135 -7.31 26.37 17.80
C SER A 135 -8.13 27.67 17.70
N VAL A 136 -9.12 27.69 16.81
CA VAL A 136 -9.95 28.88 16.52
C VAL A 136 -11.33 28.69 17.12
N THR A 137 -11.82 29.71 17.83
CA THR A 137 -13.21 29.80 18.29
C THR A 137 -13.96 30.90 17.55
N CYS A 138 -15.28 30.74 17.44
CA CYS A 138 -16.20 31.73 16.90
C CYS A 138 -16.91 32.46 18.06
N ASN A 139 -16.65 33.76 18.20
CA ASN A 139 -17.14 34.60 19.30
C ASN A 139 -18.03 35.74 18.80
#